data_AF-A0A7Y4SD83-F1
#
_entry.id   AF-A0A7Y4SD83-F1
#
_cell.length_a   1.000
_cell.length_b   1.000
_cell.length_c   1.000
_cell.angle_alpha   90.00
_cell.angle_beta   90.00
_cell.angle_gamma   90.00
#
_symmetry.space_group_name_H-M   'P 1'
#
loop_
_entity.id
_entity.type
_entity.pdbx_description
1 polymer ?
#
loop_
_entity_poly.entity_id
_entity_poly.type
_entity_poly.pdbx_seq_one_letter_code
_entity_poly.pdbx_strand_id
1 'polypeptide(L)'
;MDVRIKTFQEATETFTYLARLDLAGLKKKLGDERLVDGMQNGRAQKFEYTTELCWKAIKSLLKEKEGVDEAAPKKIIKAYYLGGYTTEDDYLRLLEAVEDRNRLSHIYDAATFNSILARLPDYAALFERVSAQLIKGAE
;
A
#
# COMPACT_ATOMS: atom_id res chain seq x y z
N MET A 1 16.31 -9.61 9.78
CA MET A 1 15.10 -8.94 9.27
C MET A 1 14.33 -9.90 8.37
N ASP A 2 13.05 -10.14 8.68
CA ASP A 2 12.17 -11.03 7.90
C ASP A 2 12.13 -10.62 6.41
N VAL A 3 12.22 -11.60 5.51
CA VAL A 3 12.22 -11.38 4.06
C VAL A 3 11.01 -10.59 3.57
N ARG A 4 9.83 -10.80 4.16
CA ARG A 4 8.58 -10.10 3.82
C ARG A 4 8.64 -8.63 4.23
N ILE A 5 9.24 -8.31 5.38
CA ILE A 5 9.43 -6.92 5.82
C ILE A 5 10.36 -6.20 4.85
N LYS A 6 11.46 -6.85 4.44
CA LYS A 6 12.38 -6.29 3.44
C LYS A 6 11.71 -6.07 2.09
N THR A 7 10.99 -7.06 1.58
CA THR A 7 10.27 -6.93 0.30
C THR A 7 9.19 -5.84 0.36
N PHE A 8 8.50 -5.68 1.50
CA PHE A 8 7.54 -4.59 1.67
C PHE A 8 8.21 -3.21 1.70
N GLN A 9 9.40 -3.09 2.31
CA GLN A 9 10.17 -1.84 2.31
C GLN A 9 10.58 -1.44 0.88
N GLU A 10 11.19 -2.35 0.11
CA GLU A 10 11.59 -2.09 -1.29
C GLU A 10 10.38 -1.74 -2.17
N ALA A 11 9.25 -2.42 -1.94
CA ALA A 11 7.99 -2.10 -2.63
C ALA A 11 7.50 -0.69 -2.30
N THR A 12 7.53 -0.32 -1.02
CA THR A 12 7.12 1.01 -0.53
C THR A 12 7.95 2.11 -1.16
N GLU A 13 9.27 1.97 -1.24
CA GLU A 13 10.14 2.98 -1.87
C GLU A 13 9.75 3.27 -3.33
N THR A 14 9.60 2.21 -4.14
CA THR A 14 9.24 2.38 -5.55
C THR A 14 7.80 2.83 -5.77
N PHE A 15 6.86 2.39 -4.92
CA PHE A 15 5.48 2.86 -4.95
C PHE A 15 5.40 4.34 -4.59
N THR A 16 6.08 4.78 -3.53
CA THR A 16 6.12 6.18 -3.08
C THR A 16 6.60 7.10 -4.19
N TYR A 17 7.69 6.74 -4.88
CA TYR A 17 8.19 7.51 -6.01
C TYR A 17 7.10 7.71 -7.07
N LEU A 18 6.45 6.64 -7.48
CA LEU A 18 5.41 6.71 -8.50
C LEU A 18 4.16 7.44 -8.01
N ALA A 19 3.73 7.24 -6.77
CA ALA A 19 2.56 7.91 -6.17
C ALA A 19 2.72 9.43 -6.16
N ARG A 20 3.94 9.93 -5.93
CA ARG A 20 4.26 11.37 -5.84
C ARG A 20 4.71 12.01 -7.15
N LEU A 21 4.89 11.24 -8.22
CA LEU A 21 5.34 11.75 -9.51
C LEU A 21 4.37 12.80 -10.10
N ASP A 22 4.88 13.88 -10.69
CA ASP A 22 4.04 14.85 -11.40
C ASP A 22 3.72 14.36 -12.82
N LEU A 23 2.64 13.60 -12.96
CA LEU A 23 2.17 13.13 -14.26
C LEU A 23 1.67 14.26 -15.16
N ALA A 24 1.18 15.37 -14.61
CA ALA A 24 0.70 16.48 -15.43
C ALA A 24 1.88 17.20 -16.10
N GLY A 25 2.96 17.43 -15.35
CA GLY A 25 4.22 17.92 -15.90
C GLY A 25 4.83 16.94 -16.89
N LEU A 26 4.78 15.63 -16.61
CA LEU A 26 5.31 14.61 -17.51
C LEU A 26 4.51 14.53 -18.82
N LYS A 27 3.17 14.60 -18.76
CA LYS A 27 2.28 14.65 -19.93
C LYS A 27 2.66 15.81 -20.86
N LYS A 28 2.90 17.00 -20.30
CA LYS A 28 3.32 18.19 -21.06
C LYS A 28 4.67 18.00 -21.76
N LYS A 29 5.60 17.27 -21.14
CA LYS A 29 6.94 17.01 -21.69
C LYS A 29 6.95 15.92 -22.75
N LEU A 30 6.21 14.84 -22.54
CA LEU A 30 6.20 13.68 -23.44
C LEU A 30 5.28 13.87 -24.64
N GLY A 31 4.15 14.58 -24.47
CA GLY A 31 3.16 14.78 -25.53
C GLY A 31 2.41 13.51 -25.98
N ASP A 32 2.62 12.36 -25.31
CA ASP A 32 1.97 11.09 -25.63
C ASP A 32 1.05 10.64 -24.49
N GLU A 33 -0.26 10.67 -24.71
CA GLU A 33 -1.26 10.29 -23.72
C GLU A 33 -1.23 8.79 -23.38
N ARG A 34 -0.77 7.93 -24.31
CA ARG A 34 -0.70 6.48 -24.09
C ARG A 34 0.37 6.12 -23.06
N LEU A 35 1.47 6.88 -23.04
CA LEU A 35 2.50 6.71 -22.02
C LEU A 35 2.00 7.13 -20.63
N VAL A 36 1.20 8.20 -20.56
CA VAL A 36 0.61 8.68 -19.31
C VAL A 36 -0.40 7.66 -18.77
N ASP A 37 -1.27 7.14 -19.64
CA ASP A 37 -2.21 6.07 -19.31
C ASP A 37 -1.46 4.82 -18.77
N GLY A 38 -0.41 4.37 -19.46
CA GLY A 38 0.42 3.27 -18.99
C GLY A 38 1.05 3.51 -17.61
N MET A 39 1.47 4.75 -17.30
CA MET A 39 1.98 5.10 -15.98
C MET A 39 0.90 5.15 -14.91
N GLN A 40 -0.32 5.58 -15.24
CA GLN A 40 -1.47 5.52 -14.32
C GLN A 40 -1.82 4.07 -13.96
N ASN A 41 -1.84 3.18 -14.95
CA ASN A 41 -2.00 1.74 -14.72
C ASN A 41 -0.85 1.17 -13.88
N GLY A 42 0.41 1.56 -14.16
CA GLY A 42 1.57 1.17 -13.36
C GLY A 42 1.49 1.62 -11.90
N ARG A 43 0.94 2.81 -11.62
CA ARG A 43 0.69 3.30 -10.26
C ARG A 43 -0.34 2.44 -9.52
N ALA A 44 -1.44 2.11 -10.18
CA ALA A 44 -2.46 1.24 -9.61
C ALA A 44 -1.88 -0.13 -9.27
N GLN A 45 -1.17 -0.77 -10.21
CA GLN A 45 -0.51 -2.05 -9.97
C GLN A 45 0.48 -1.99 -8.80
N LYS A 46 1.28 -0.91 -8.72
CA LYS A 46 2.23 -0.67 -7.63
C LYS A 46 1.53 -0.58 -6.29
N PHE A 47 0.41 0.12 -6.22
CA PHE A 47 -0.42 0.18 -5.02
C PHE A 47 -0.99 -1.20 -4.66
N GLU A 48 -1.54 -1.95 -5.61
CA GLU A 48 -2.17 -3.26 -5.36
C GLU A 48 -1.18 -4.25 -4.72
N TYR A 49 -0.01 -4.43 -5.35
CA TYR A 49 0.96 -5.40 -4.84
C TYR A 49 1.64 -4.89 -3.56
N THR A 50 1.85 -3.58 -3.40
CA THR A 50 2.44 -3.02 -2.16
C THR A 50 1.48 -3.19 -0.99
N THR A 51 0.16 -3.02 -1.20
CA THR A 51 -0.88 -3.31 -0.21
C THR A 51 -0.87 -4.79 0.18
N GLU A 52 -0.72 -5.69 -0.79
CA GLU A 52 -0.61 -7.14 -0.53
C GLU A 52 0.63 -7.50 0.30
N LEU A 53 1.77 -6.88 0.01
CA LEU A 53 2.99 -7.06 0.79
C LEU A 53 2.87 -6.48 2.19
N CYS A 54 2.20 -5.33 2.34
CA CYS A 54 2.00 -4.66 3.63
C CYS A 54 1.34 -5.59 4.64
N TRP A 55 0.16 -6.13 4.33
CA TRP A 55 -0.55 -6.99 5.29
C TRP A 55 0.18 -8.32 5.52
N LYS A 56 0.93 -8.84 4.54
CA LYS A 56 1.77 -10.04 4.71
C LYS A 56 2.98 -9.79 5.62
N ALA A 57 3.58 -8.61 5.56
CA ALA A 57 4.66 -8.22 6.46
C ALA A 57 4.13 -8.05 7.89
N ILE A 58 2.99 -7.38 8.06
CA ILE A 58 2.28 -7.30 9.36
C ILE A 58 1.95 -8.69 9.89
N LYS A 59 1.44 -9.59 9.04
CA LYS A 59 1.16 -10.98 9.43
C LYS A 59 2.41 -11.68 9.94
N SER A 60 3.56 -11.51 9.29
CA SER A 60 4.83 -12.11 9.74
C SER A 60 5.18 -11.65 11.15
N LEU A 61 5.13 -10.33 11.40
CA LEU A 61 5.40 -9.76 12.71
C LEU A 61 4.47 -10.34 13.79
N LEU A 62 3.15 -10.34 13.54
CA LEU A 62 2.17 -10.82 14.52
C LEU A 62 2.27 -12.32 14.76
N LYS A 63 2.63 -13.09 13.74
CA LYS A 63 2.87 -14.54 13.90
C LYS A 63 4.07 -14.80 14.80
N GLU A 64 5.13 -14.02 14.66
CA GLU A 64 6.36 -14.16 15.44
C GLU A 64 6.17 -13.68 16.89
N LYS A 65 5.53 -12.52 17.10
CA LYS A 65 5.40 -11.90 18.44
C LYS A 65 4.22 -12.40 19.26
N GLU A 66 3.08 -12.65 18.62
CA GLU A 66 1.79 -12.90 19.28
C GLU A 66 1.21 -14.29 18.93
N GLY A 67 1.86 -15.07 18.06
CA GLY A 67 1.34 -16.36 17.60
C GLY A 67 0.07 -16.26 16.74
N VAL A 68 -0.27 -15.08 16.21
CA VAL A 68 -1.48 -14.87 15.39
C VAL A 68 -1.28 -15.47 13.99
N ASP A 69 -2.16 -16.40 13.60
CA ASP A 69 -2.14 -17.04 12.27
C ASP A 69 -3.47 -16.90 11.50
N GLU A 70 -3.90 -15.67 11.27
CA GLU A 70 -5.08 -15.36 10.46
C GLU A 70 -4.74 -15.31 8.96
N ALA A 71 -5.70 -15.65 8.09
CA ALA A 71 -5.50 -15.70 6.63
C ALA A 71 -6.09 -14.50 5.88
N ALA A 72 -6.85 -13.63 6.55
CA ALA A 72 -7.56 -12.52 5.90
C ALA A 72 -6.89 -11.17 6.18
N PRO A 73 -6.66 -10.30 5.17
CA PRO A 73 -5.97 -9.01 5.36
C PRO A 73 -6.62 -8.14 6.44
N LYS A 74 -7.95 -7.98 6.41
CA LYS A 74 -8.68 -7.18 7.39
C LYS A 74 -8.54 -7.71 8.83
N LYS A 75 -8.47 -9.04 9.00
CA LYS A 75 -8.28 -9.65 10.32
C LYS A 75 -6.87 -9.40 10.85
N ILE A 76 -5.86 -9.51 9.98
CA ILE A 76 -4.46 -9.19 10.32
C ILE A 76 -4.32 -7.71 10.70
N ILE A 77 -4.90 -6.80 9.91
CA ILE A 77 -4.88 -5.35 10.20
C ILE A 77 -5.60 -5.05 11.53
N LYS A 78 -6.72 -5.73 11.82
CA LYS A 78 -7.41 -5.60 13.10
C LYS A 78 -6.56 -6.09 14.28
N ALA A 79 -5.90 -7.25 14.15
CA ALA A 79 -5.00 -7.76 15.18
C ALA A 79 -3.80 -6.82 15.40
N TYR A 80 -3.28 -6.21 14.34
CA TYR A 80 -2.21 -5.21 14.40
C TYR A 80 -2.61 -3.99 15.23
N TYR A 81 -3.82 -3.49 15.03
CA TYR A 81 -4.38 -2.40 15.83
C TYR A 81 -4.63 -2.82 17.29
N LEU A 82 -5.29 -3.96 17.53
CA LEU A 82 -5.59 -4.43 18.88
C LEU A 82 -4.35 -4.76 19.71
N GLY A 83 -3.24 -5.14 19.05
CA GLY A 83 -1.94 -5.34 19.68
C GLY A 83 -1.18 -4.03 19.99
N GLY A 84 -1.75 -2.86 19.69
CA GLY A 84 -1.13 -1.57 19.98
C GLY A 84 0.02 -1.18 19.04
N TYR A 85 0.15 -1.83 17.88
CA TYR A 85 1.25 -1.58 16.96
C TYR A 85 1.01 -0.40 16.00
N THR A 86 -0.22 0.12 15.94
CA THR A 86 -0.61 1.23 15.06
C THR A 86 -1.69 2.10 15.69
N THR A 87 -1.88 3.31 15.18
CA THR A 87 -2.93 4.23 15.63
C THR A 87 -4.29 3.85 15.01
N GLU A 88 -5.37 4.40 15.55
CA GLU A 88 -6.71 4.21 14.97
C GLU A 88 -6.80 4.81 13.55
N ASP A 89 -6.20 5.98 13.32
CA ASP A 89 -6.17 6.61 12.00
C ASP A 89 -5.47 5.74 10.95
N ASP A 90 -4.29 5.19 11.29
CA ASP A 90 -3.55 4.31 10.40
C ASP A 90 -4.27 2.96 10.22
N TYR A 91 -4.95 2.44 11.26
CA TYR A 91 -5.81 1.27 11.17
C TYR A 91 -6.95 1.47 10.15
N LEU A 92 -7.70 2.57 10.27
CA LEU A 92 -8.81 2.88 9.35
C LEU A 92 -8.29 3.07 7.93
N ARG A 93 -7.13 3.72 7.76
CA ARG A 93 -6.54 3.93 6.45
C ARG A 93 -5.99 2.65 5.83
N LEU A 94 -5.46 1.72 6.62
CA LEU A 94 -5.07 0.38 6.16
C LEU A 94 -6.28 -0.43 5.68
N LEU A 95 -7.42 -0.32 6.36
CA LEU A 95 -8.67 -0.94 5.90
C LEU A 95 -9.16 -0.32 4.58
N GLU A 96 -9.10 1.01 4.46
CA GLU A 96 -9.43 1.72 3.22
C GLU A 96 -8.55 1.25 2.06
N ALA A 97 -7.23 1.13 2.29
CA ALA A 97 -6.29 0.64 1.29
C ALA A 97 -6.61 -0.77 0.80
N VAL A 98 -7.01 -1.68 1.72
CA VAL A 98 -7.45 -3.04 1.35
C VAL A 98 -8.71 -3.00 0.49
N GLU A 99 -9.67 -2.13 0.81
CA GLU A 99 -10.90 -2.00 0.02
C GLU A 99 -10.65 -1.40 -1.35
N ASP A 100 -9.84 -0.35 -1.44
CA ASP A 100 -9.46 0.26 -2.72
C ASP A 100 -8.70 -0.74 -3.60
N ARG A 101 -7.79 -1.54 -3.02
CA ARG A 101 -7.14 -2.63 -3.74
C ARG A 101 -8.16 -3.64 -4.29
N ASN A 102 -9.16 -4.02 -3.50
CA ASN A 102 -10.22 -4.94 -3.95
C ASN A 102 -11.08 -4.33 -5.06
N ARG A 103 -11.23 -3.01 -5.10
CA ARG A 103 -11.98 -2.30 -6.17
C ARG A 103 -11.17 -2.17 -7.46
N LEU A 104 -9.84 -2.12 -7.39
CA LEU A 104 -9.00 -2.09 -8.58
C LEU A 104 -9.09 -3.37 -9.42
N SER A 105 -9.39 -4.53 -8.85
CA SER A 105 -9.68 -5.71 -9.66
C SER A 105 -10.97 -5.60 -10.51
N HIS A 106 -11.77 -4.55 -10.32
CA HIS A 106 -12.99 -4.24 -11.06
C HIS A 106 -12.86 -2.94 -11.90
N ILE A 107 -11.68 -2.71 -12.47
CA ILE A 107 -11.19 -1.49 -13.18
C ILE A 107 -12.06 -0.90 -14.31
N TYR A 108 -13.23 -1.47 -14.64
CA TYR A 108 -14.10 -0.94 -15.69
C TYR A 108 -14.75 0.42 -15.37
N ASP A 109 -14.68 0.88 -14.11
CA ASP A 109 -15.14 2.21 -13.71
C ASP A 109 -13.97 3.21 -13.60
N ALA A 110 -13.85 4.07 -14.62
CA ALA A 110 -12.86 5.15 -14.66
C ALA A 110 -12.99 6.15 -13.51
N ALA A 111 -14.20 6.38 -12.97
CA ALA A 111 -14.38 7.28 -11.84
C ALA A 111 -13.79 6.69 -10.57
N THR A 112 -14.06 5.42 -10.29
CA THR A 112 -13.44 4.68 -9.18
C THR A 112 -11.93 4.66 -9.32
N PHE A 113 -11.40 4.29 -10.50
CA PHE A 113 -9.96 4.26 -10.76
C PHE A 113 -9.27 5.60 -10.47
N ASN A 114 -9.79 6.69 -11.04
CA ASN A 114 -9.24 8.03 -10.82
C ASN A 114 -9.32 8.47 -9.35
N SER A 115 -10.40 8.11 -8.64
CA SER A 115 -10.54 8.42 -7.22
C SER A 115 -9.48 7.72 -6.37
N ILE A 116 -9.15 6.47 -6.70
CA ILE A 116 -8.11 5.68 -6.00
C ILE A 116 -6.73 6.26 -6.32
N LEU A 117 -6.47 6.60 -7.59
CA LEU A 117 -5.21 7.22 -7.99
C LEU A 117 -4.94 8.54 -7.26
N ALA A 118 -5.98 9.33 -6.99
CA ALA A 118 -5.86 10.56 -6.23
C ALA A 118 -5.46 10.34 -4.76
N ARG A 119 -5.79 9.16 -4.18
CA ARG A 119 -5.44 8.79 -2.80
C ARG A 119 -4.04 8.18 -2.64
N LEU A 120 -3.36 7.82 -3.73
CA LEU A 120 -2.06 7.14 -3.64
C LEU A 120 -0.98 7.86 -2.82
N PRO A 121 -0.85 9.20 -2.86
CA PRO A 121 0.11 9.91 -2.01
C PRO A 121 -0.12 9.69 -0.50
N ASP A 122 -1.39 9.59 -0.08
CA ASP A 122 -1.76 9.31 1.31
C ASP A 122 -1.38 7.88 1.70
N TYR A 123 -1.65 6.92 0.80
CA TYR A 123 -1.24 5.52 1.01
C TYR A 123 0.28 5.35 1.02
N ALA A 124 1.01 6.15 0.23
CA ALA A 124 2.47 6.16 0.27
C ALA A 124 2.98 6.59 1.65
N ALA A 125 2.44 7.68 2.20
CA ALA A 125 2.80 8.14 3.55
C ALA A 125 2.42 7.12 4.63
N LEU A 126 1.28 6.44 4.49
CA LEU A 126 0.87 5.35 5.38
C LEU A 126 1.87 4.18 5.33
N PHE A 127 2.21 3.70 4.14
CA PHE A 127 3.11 2.56 3.99
C PHE A 127 4.54 2.86 4.46
N GLU A 128 5.02 4.09 4.30
CA GLU A 128 6.28 4.55 4.91
C GLU A 128 6.25 4.42 6.45
N ARG A 129 5.17 4.88 7.10
CA ARG A 129 5.00 4.75 8.56
C ARG A 129 4.95 3.30 9.02
N VAL A 130 4.15 2.48 8.34
CA VAL A 130 4.03 1.05 8.65
C VAL A 130 5.35 0.33 8.44
N SER A 131 6.07 0.63 7.35
CA SER A 131 7.39 0.06 7.08
C SER A 131 8.38 0.41 8.19
N ALA A 132 8.43 1.69 8.60
CA ALA A 132 9.28 2.12 9.71
C ALA A 132 8.93 1.43 11.04
N GLN A 133 7.63 1.22 11.31
CA GLN A 133 7.17 0.53 12.52
C GLN A 133 7.52 -0.96 12.50
N LEU A 134 7.41 -1.62 11.35
CA LEU A 134 7.78 -3.02 11.19
C LEU A 134 9.28 -3.25 11.36
N ILE A 135 10.12 -2.32 10.89
CA ILE A 135 11.58 -2.37 11.07
C ILE A 135 11.92 -2.29 12.56
N LYS A 136 11.37 -1.29 13.28
CA LYS A 136 11.56 -1.17 14.75
C LYS A 136 11.04 -2.37 15.52
N GLY A 137 9.98 -3.01 15.02
CA GLY A 137 9.41 -4.21 15.63
C GLY A 137 10.21 -5.49 15.36
N ALA A 138 11.07 -5.52 14.33
CA ALA A 138 11.87 -6.69 13.96
C ALA A 138 13.29 -6.68 14.57
N GLU A 139 13.66 -5.58 15.23
CA GLU A 139 14.82 -5.45 16.10
C GLU A 139 14.49 -5.91 17.53
#